data_AF-A0A6N3CCR1-F1
#
_entry.id   AF-A0A6N3CCR1-F1
#
_cell.length_a   1.000
_cell.length_b   1.000
_cell.length_c   1.000
_cell.angle_alpha   90.00
_cell.angle_beta   90.00
_cell.angle_gamma   90.00
#
_symmetry.space_group_name_H-M   'P 1'
#
loop_
_entity.id
_entity.type
_entity.pdbx_description
1 polymer ?
#
loop_
_entity_poly.entity_id
_entity_poly.type
_entity_poly.pdbx_seq_one_letter_code
_entity_poly.pdbx_strand_id
1 'polypeptide(L)'
;MKINFQTTLTPEEIKIVLEQAQGTIWISHKLPKLPENAFYLFYHQKVCIAIGKTVQPETIDTVIMIQLPWDIEADYMIYLLTEQAEKAGLTIAKESFPSIPETARKKMAEHQEKIAAILSTFGYPIDSSVPSAAEDTKKKPAKARHRWSKEVSEIPFTVDFRGSQATLYWIKRNELLIKAGATLVKDPPLNKDGSLGYAAKYGQKLRDDYKDKISGTTTIEDIIVKSVNEASLLLYFAGTNSWLEIVDEHGKSIDEWTRV
;
A
#
# COMPACT_ATOMS: atom_id res chain seq x y z
N MET A 1 -17.44 -6.23 5.68
CA MET A 1 -16.03 -5.84 5.97
C MET A 1 -16.03 -4.65 6.94
N LYS A 2 -15.16 -4.60 7.96
CA LYS A 2 -15.01 -3.40 8.82
C LYS A 2 -13.90 -2.52 8.25
N ILE A 3 -14.21 -1.29 7.93
CA ILE A 3 -13.25 -0.28 7.49
C ILE A 3 -13.18 0.79 8.57
N ASN A 4 -11.99 1.05 9.10
CA ASN A 4 -11.74 2.17 9.99
C ASN A 4 -10.89 3.21 9.26
N PHE A 5 -11.22 4.48 9.42
CA PHE A 5 -10.46 5.59 8.88
C PHE A 5 -10.61 6.80 9.80
N GLN A 6 -9.64 7.71 9.69
CA GLN A 6 -9.73 9.04 10.29
C GLN A 6 -10.07 10.04 9.19
N THR A 7 -11.07 10.87 9.43
CA THR A 7 -11.50 11.89 8.47
C THR A 7 -11.21 13.28 9.01
N THR A 8 -10.64 14.13 8.17
CA THR A 8 -10.54 15.57 8.38
C THR A 8 -11.38 16.27 7.33
N LEU A 9 -12.33 17.08 7.76
CA LEU A 9 -13.19 17.88 6.90
C LEU A 9 -12.78 19.35 6.99
N THR A 10 -12.58 19.98 5.84
CA THR A 10 -12.42 21.43 5.70
C THR A 10 -13.45 21.94 4.70
N PRO A 11 -13.65 23.27 4.56
CA PRO A 11 -14.50 23.82 3.52
C PRO A 11 -14.06 23.46 2.09
N GLU A 12 -12.78 23.12 1.87
CA GLU A 12 -12.22 22.87 0.53
C GLU A 12 -12.00 21.39 0.20
N GLU A 13 -11.82 20.54 1.21
CA GLU A 13 -11.49 19.13 1.02
C GLU A 13 -11.92 18.22 2.18
N ILE A 14 -12.16 16.96 1.84
CA ILE A 14 -12.27 15.84 2.77
C ILE A 14 -11.03 14.97 2.61
N LYS A 15 -10.27 14.80 3.69
CA LYS A 15 -9.13 13.88 3.75
C LYS A 15 -9.48 12.67 4.60
N ILE A 16 -9.37 11.48 4.03
CA ILE A 16 -9.65 10.19 4.65
C ILE A 16 -8.34 9.42 4.74
N VAL A 17 -7.81 9.24 5.95
CA VAL A 17 -6.60 8.48 6.21
C VAL A 17 -6.98 7.07 6.65
N LEU A 18 -6.56 6.07 5.88
CA LEU A 18 -6.81 4.67 6.21
C LEU A 18 -5.86 4.20 7.30
N GLU A 19 -6.36 3.35 8.21
CA GLU A 19 -5.52 2.77 9.27
C GLU A 19 -4.35 1.96 8.68
N GLN A 20 -3.31 1.77 9.49
CA GLN A 20 -2.15 0.92 9.16
C GLN A 20 -1.43 1.33 7.87
N ALA A 21 -1.45 2.63 7.54
CA ALA A 21 -0.82 3.17 6.35
C ALA A 21 -1.33 2.56 5.03
N GLN A 22 -2.59 2.09 4.99
CA GLN A 22 -3.24 1.48 3.81
C GLN A 22 -3.63 2.50 2.73
N GLY A 23 -3.08 3.72 2.77
CA GLY A 23 -3.34 4.78 1.82
C GLY A 23 -4.15 5.94 2.38
N THR A 24 -4.41 6.92 1.52
CA THR A 24 -5.17 8.13 1.85
C THR A 24 -6.00 8.54 0.65
N ILE A 25 -7.22 9.01 0.92
CA ILE A 25 -8.17 9.48 -0.09
C ILE A 25 -8.45 10.95 0.18
N TRP A 26 -8.36 11.79 -0.84
CA TRP A 26 -8.74 13.19 -0.81
C TRP A 26 -9.91 13.41 -1.74
N ILE A 27 -10.95 14.08 -1.27
CA ILE A 27 -12.10 14.50 -2.07
C ILE A 27 -12.08 16.03 -2.08
N SER A 28 -11.93 16.64 -3.25
CA SER A 28 -11.83 18.10 -3.38
C SER A 28 -12.47 18.60 -4.68
N HIS A 29 -12.73 19.90 -4.73
CA HIS A 29 -13.14 20.60 -5.96
C HIS A 29 -11.94 21.12 -6.76
N LYS A 30 -10.75 21.16 -6.15
CA LYS A 30 -9.49 21.54 -6.82
C LYS A 30 -8.68 20.27 -7.10
N LEU A 31 -7.92 20.27 -8.18
CA LEU A 31 -7.00 19.18 -8.51
C LEU A 31 -5.76 19.28 -7.59
N PRO A 32 -5.58 18.39 -6.60
CA PRO A 32 -4.37 18.42 -5.76
C PRO A 32 -3.18 17.93 -6.57
N LYS A 33 -1.94 18.27 -6.18
CA LYS A 33 -0.73 17.73 -6.85
C LYS A 33 -0.65 16.21 -6.66
N LEU A 34 -0.45 15.44 -7.73
CA LEU A 34 -0.35 13.99 -7.66
C LEU A 34 0.99 13.56 -7.02
N PRO A 35 0.98 12.88 -5.85
CA PRO A 35 2.18 12.26 -5.32
C PRO A 35 2.48 10.94 -6.06
N GLU A 36 3.63 10.34 -5.77
CA GLU A 36 3.92 8.99 -6.27
C GLU A 36 2.93 7.96 -5.74
N ASN A 37 2.72 6.91 -6.53
CA ASN A 37 1.77 5.82 -6.27
C ASN A 37 0.35 6.30 -5.91
N ALA A 38 -0.07 7.36 -6.59
CA ALA A 38 -1.42 7.88 -6.51
C ALA A 38 -2.05 8.00 -7.89
N PHE A 39 -3.37 8.16 -7.91
CA PHE A 39 -4.15 8.42 -9.12
C PHE A 39 -5.41 9.23 -8.77
N TYR A 40 -6.08 9.72 -9.80
CA TYR A 40 -7.32 10.48 -9.69
C TYR A 40 -8.52 9.68 -10.19
N LEU A 41 -9.66 9.95 -9.58
CA LEU A 41 -10.98 9.71 -10.14
C LEU A 41 -11.67 11.06 -10.28
N PHE A 42 -12.30 11.30 -11.42
CA PHE A 42 -13.01 12.54 -11.70
C PHE A 42 -14.50 12.27 -11.76
N TYR A 43 -15.27 13.14 -11.13
CA TYR A 43 -16.71 13.04 -11.04
C TYR A 43 -17.39 14.30 -11.57
N HIS A 44 -18.48 14.09 -12.31
CA HIS A 44 -19.45 15.11 -12.68
C HIS A 44 -20.84 14.59 -12.34
N GLN A 45 -21.64 15.38 -11.64
CA GLN A 45 -22.96 15.00 -11.13
C GLN A 45 -22.96 13.66 -10.37
N LYS A 46 -21.91 13.42 -9.57
CA LYS A 46 -21.67 12.17 -8.81
C LYS A 46 -21.47 10.92 -9.68
N VAL A 47 -21.34 11.05 -10.99
CA VAL A 47 -20.96 9.97 -11.90
C VAL A 47 -19.46 10.02 -12.15
N CYS A 48 -18.78 8.88 -12.01
CA CYS A 48 -17.37 8.78 -12.38
C CYS A 48 -17.22 8.91 -13.90
N ILE A 49 -16.43 9.88 -14.36
CA ILE A 49 -16.25 10.19 -15.78
C ILE A 49 -14.82 9.95 -16.28
N ALA A 50 -13.85 9.84 -15.36
CA ALA A 50 -12.47 9.53 -15.73
C ALA A 50 -11.70 8.92 -14.56
N ILE A 51 -10.75 8.04 -14.87
CA ILE A 51 -9.79 7.47 -13.92
C ILE A 51 -8.40 7.47 -14.56
N GLY A 52 -7.41 8.01 -13.86
CA GLY A 52 -6.04 8.06 -14.38
C GLY A 52 -5.10 8.97 -13.58
N LYS A 53 -3.89 9.17 -14.10
CA LYS A 53 -2.87 10.05 -13.52
C LYS A 53 -2.73 11.37 -14.27
N THR A 54 -3.00 11.35 -15.56
CA THR A 54 -2.81 12.43 -16.53
C THR A 54 -4.07 12.75 -17.33
N VAL A 55 -5.15 11.96 -17.22
CA VAL A 55 -6.46 12.30 -17.82
C VAL A 55 -6.94 13.67 -17.32
N GLN A 56 -7.40 14.51 -18.25
CA GLN A 56 -7.99 15.83 -17.98
C GLN A 56 -9.37 15.90 -18.63
N PRO A 57 -10.44 15.50 -17.92
CA PRO A 57 -11.80 15.66 -18.42
C PRO A 57 -12.22 17.14 -18.44
N GLU A 58 -13.05 17.52 -19.41
CA GLU A 58 -13.44 18.92 -19.64
C GLU A 58 -14.35 19.48 -18.56
N THR A 59 -15.23 18.66 -18.00
CA THR A 59 -16.23 19.06 -17.00
C THR A 59 -16.06 18.24 -15.73
N ILE A 60 -15.71 18.91 -14.62
CA ILE A 60 -15.51 18.25 -13.32
C ILE A 60 -16.22 19.04 -12.22
N ASP A 61 -16.90 18.32 -11.33
CA ASP A 61 -17.46 18.90 -10.10
C ASP A 61 -16.65 18.45 -8.87
N THR A 62 -16.02 17.27 -8.94
CA THR A 62 -15.24 16.70 -7.85
C THR A 62 -14.08 15.89 -8.41
N VAL A 63 -12.93 16.07 -7.78
CA VAL A 63 -11.73 15.24 -7.98
C VAL A 63 -11.48 14.45 -6.70
N ILE A 64 -11.28 13.14 -6.87
CA ILE A 64 -10.84 12.26 -5.81
C ILE A 64 -9.43 11.79 -6.11
N MET A 65 -8.47 12.11 -5.24
CA MET A 65 -7.11 11.58 -5.32
C MET A 65 -6.97 10.42 -4.35
N ILE A 66 -6.46 9.28 -4.82
CA ILE A 66 -6.18 8.11 -4.00
C ILE A 66 -4.68 7.86 -4.02
N GLN A 67 -4.04 7.95 -2.85
CA GLN A 67 -2.67 7.51 -2.65
C GLN A 67 -2.66 6.13 -2.01
N LEU A 68 -1.97 5.19 -2.65
CA LEU A 68 -1.93 3.78 -2.25
C LEU A 68 -0.72 3.47 -1.34
N PRO A 69 -0.81 2.39 -0.55
CA PRO A 69 0.34 1.88 0.20
C PRO A 69 1.40 1.30 -0.74
N TRP A 70 2.59 1.07 -0.21
CA TRP A 70 3.76 0.69 -1.01
C TRP A 70 3.68 -0.69 -1.68
N ASP A 71 2.84 -1.57 -1.16
CA ASP A 71 2.65 -2.94 -1.64
C ASP A 71 1.58 -3.04 -2.74
N ILE A 72 0.92 -1.94 -3.08
CA ILE A 72 -0.13 -1.87 -4.10
C ILE A 72 0.27 -0.85 -5.19
N GLU A 73 0.37 -1.33 -6.42
CA GLU A 73 0.71 -0.51 -7.59
C GLU A 73 -0.51 0.29 -8.08
N ALA A 74 -0.36 1.62 -8.20
CA ALA A 74 -1.41 2.51 -8.71
C ALA A 74 -1.92 2.10 -10.09
N ASP A 75 -1.03 1.73 -11.01
CA ASP A 75 -1.42 1.37 -12.38
C ASP A 75 -2.34 0.14 -12.41
N TYR A 76 -2.10 -0.81 -11.52
CA TYR A 76 -2.94 -2.00 -11.42
C TYR A 76 -4.29 -1.69 -10.78
N MET A 77 -4.31 -0.79 -9.78
CA MET A 77 -5.56 -0.32 -9.19
C MET A 77 -6.41 0.49 -10.18
N ILE A 78 -5.78 1.38 -10.97
CA ILE A 78 -6.47 2.13 -12.03
C ILE A 78 -7.09 1.16 -13.04
N TYR A 79 -6.33 0.16 -13.50
CA TYR A 79 -6.83 -0.88 -14.40
C TYR A 79 -8.09 -1.56 -13.83
N LEU A 80 -8.04 -2.00 -12.56
CA LEU A 80 -9.14 -2.71 -11.91
C LEU A 80 -10.39 -1.85 -11.71
N LEU A 81 -10.23 -0.59 -11.31
CA LEU A 81 -11.35 0.33 -11.13
C LEU A 81 -11.96 0.76 -12.46
N THR A 82 -11.15 0.89 -13.51
CA THR A 82 -11.62 1.14 -14.87
C THR A 82 -12.46 -0.03 -15.36
N GLU A 83 -11.97 -1.26 -15.19
CA GLU A 83 -12.72 -2.48 -15.54
C GLU A 83 -14.04 -2.58 -14.75
N GLN A 84 -14.05 -2.17 -13.48
CA GLN A 84 -15.27 -2.12 -12.66
C GLN A 84 -16.28 -1.10 -13.19
N ALA A 85 -15.84 0.12 -13.50
CA ALA A 85 -16.70 1.16 -14.06
C ALA A 85 -17.30 0.74 -15.42
N GLU A 86 -16.49 0.16 -16.29
CA GLU A 86 -16.93 -0.34 -17.61
C GLU A 86 -17.93 -1.49 -17.49
N LYS A 87 -17.71 -2.44 -16.55
CA LYS A 87 -18.67 -3.51 -16.26
C LYS A 87 -19.99 -2.97 -15.71
N ALA A 88 -19.98 -1.83 -15.03
CA ALA A 88 -21.16 -1.11 -14.58
C ALA A 88 -21.83 -0.24 -15.68
N GLY A 89 -21.34 -0.33 -16.92
CA GLY A 89 -21.90 0.40 -18.06
C GLY A 89 -21.47 1.87 -18.15
N LEU A 90 -20.50 2.32 -17.34
CA LEU A 90 -19.98 3.68 -17.43
C LEU A 90 -19.02 3.79 -18.61
N THR A 91 -19.14 4.89 -19.35
CA THR A 91 -18.13 5.31 -20.34
C THR A 91 -17.25 6.36 -19.70
N ILE A 92 -16.00 6.01 -19.40
CA ILE A 92 -15.06 6.91 -18.75
C ILE A 92 -13.84 7.19 -19.64
N ALA A 93 -13.33 8.41 -19.56
CA ALA A 93 -12.03 8.74 -20.14
C ALA A 93 -10.95 7.99 -19.35
N LYS A 94 -10.12 7.23 -20.05
CA LYS A 94 -9.13 6.34 -19.43
C LYS A 94 -7.76 6.51 -20.08
N GLU A 95 -6.74 6.37 -19.25
CA GLU A 95 -5.38 6.06 -19.71
C GLU A 95 -5.26 4.58 -20.01
N SER A 96 -4.41 4.24 -20.98
CA SER A 96 -4.13 2.84 -21.30
C SER A 96 -3.12 2.28 -20.30
N PHE A 97 -3.56 1.30 -19.51
CA PHE A 97 -2.70 0.52 -18.61
C PHE A 97 -2.62 -0.93 -19.09
N PRO A 98 -1.46 -1.59 -18.95
CA PRO A 98 -1.31 -2.99 -19.35
C PRO A 98 -2.21 -3.89 -18.49
N SER A 99 -2.68 -4.97 -19.10
CA SER A 99 -3.45 -6.00 -18.38
C SER A 99 -2.63 -6.58 -17.23
N ILE A 100 -3.25 -6.75 -16.08
CA ILE A 100 -2.54 -7.19 -14.87
C ILE A 100 -2.60 -8.72 -14.68
N PRO A 101 -1.54 -9.35 -14.14
CA PRO A 101 -1.52 -10.79 -13.85
C PRO A 101 -2.59 -11.20 -12.81
N GLU A 102 -3.12 -12.41 -12.94
CA GLU A 102 -4.16 -12.95 -12.04
C GLU A 102 -3.73 -12.99 -10.56
N THR A 103 -2.44 -13.25 -10.30
CA THR A 103 -1.88 -13.21 -8.94
C THR A 103 -1.91 -11.82 -8.33
N ALA A 104 -1.70 -10.77 -9.14
CA ALA A 104 -1.83 -9.38 -8.70
C ALA A 104 -3.29 -9.00 -8.46
N ARG A 105 -4.22 -9.44 -9.33
CA ARG A 105 -5.67 -9.23 -9.15
C ARG A 105 -6.15 -9.73 -7.80
N LYS A 106 -5.79 -10.97 -7.43
CA LYS A 106 -6.20 -11.56 -6.14
C LYS A 106 -5.67 -10.78 -4.94
N LYS A 107 -4.44 -10.26 -5.01
CA LYS A 107 -3.85 -9.43 -3.95
C LYS A 107 -4.55 -8.07 -3.80
N MET A 108 -5.05 -7.53 -4.91
CA MET A 108 -5.64 -6.19 -4.97
C MET A 108 -7.15 -6.15 -4.75
N ALA A 109 -7.84 -7.28 -4.92
CA ALA A 109 -9.30 -7.35 -4.80
C ALA A 109 -9.83 -6.77 -3.48
N GLU A 110 -9.17 -7.03 -2.35
CA GLU A 110 -9.60 -6.48 -1.06
C GLU A 110 -9.41 -4.96 -0.98
N HIS A 111 -8.32 -4.43 -1.55
CA HIS A 111 -8.07 -2.98 -1.59
C HIS A 111 -9.06 -2.28 -2.52
N GLN A 112 -9.36 -2.89 -3.65
CA GLN A 112 -10.39 -2.43 -4.58
C GLN A 112 -11.76 -2.35 -3.90
N GLU A 113 -12.19 -3.42 -3.22
CA GLU A 113 -13.48 -3.47 -2.50
C GLU A 113 -13.56 -2.40 -1.41
N LYS A 114 -12.47 -2.17 -0.67
CA LYS A 114 -12.39 -1.11 0.34
C LYS A 114 -12.54 0.27 -0.27
N ILE A 115 -11.79 0.56 -1.33
CA ILE A 115 -11.85 1.85 -2.02
C ILE A 115 -13.28 2.09 -2.52
N ALA A 116 -13.87 1.12 -3.23
CA ALA A 116 -15.24 1.23 -3.74
C ALA A 116 -16.26 1.47 -2.60
N ALA A 117 -16.17 0.73 -1.49
CA ALA A 117 -17.06 0.89 -0.34
C ALA A 117 -16.94 2.27 0.33
N ILE A 118 -15.72 2.79 0.50
CA ILE A 118 -15.49 4.12 1.04
C ILE A 118 -16.09 5.16 0.10
N LEU A 119 -15.75 5.11 -1.19
CA LEU A 119 -16.21 6.10 -2.15
C LEU A 119 -17.74 6.11 -2.25
N SER A 120 -18.38 4.94 -2.26
CA SER A 120 -19.84 4.80 -2.20
C SER A 120 -20.44 5.42 -0.93
N THR A 121 -19.81 5.21 0.23
CA THR A 121 -20.23 5.82 1.52
C THR A 121 -20.19 7.36 1.47
N PHE A 122 -19.22 7.94 0.76
CA PHE A 122 -19.11 9.39 0.57
C PHE A 122 -19.90 9.92 -0.65
N GLY A 123 -20.72 9.07 -1.28
CA GLY A 123 -21.61 9.45 -2.38
C GLY A 123 -20.91 9.57 -3.74
N TYR A 124 -19.80 8.87 -3.93
CA TYR A 124 -19.02 8.82 -5.17
C TYR A 124 -18.83 7.37 -5.63
N PRO A 125 -19.89 6.62 -5.95
CA PRO A 125 -19.74 5.23 -6.36
C PRO A 125 -18.92 5.11 -7.65
N ILE A 126 -18.24 3.97 -7.83
CA ILE A 126 -17.53 3.63 -9.08
C ILE A 126 -18.45 2.84 -10.02
N ASP A 127 -19.58 2.37 -9.52
CA ASP A 127 -20.69 1.81 -10.28
C ASP A 127 -21.84 2.82 -10.38
N SER A 128 -22.70 2.63 -11.37
CA SER A 128 -23.92 3.42 -11.59
C SER A 128 -25.03 3.08 -10.58
N SER A 129 -24.78 2.18 -9.62
CA SER A 129 -25.73 1.72 -8.62
C SER A 129 -25.46 2.31 -7.24
N VAL A 130 -26.36 3.16 -6.76
CA VAL A 130 -26.55 3.41 -5.32
C VAL A 130 -26.67 2.06 -4.61
N PRO A 131 -25.97 1.81 -3.49
CA PRO A 131 -25.91 0.47 -2.90
C PRO A 131 -27.29 0.03 -2.41
N SER A 132 -27.80 -1.08 -2.96
CA SER A 132 -28.83 -1.86 -2.27
C SER A 132 -28.19 -2.57 -1.09
N ALA A 133 -28.70 -2.28 0.10
CA ALA A 133 -28.37 -3.04 1.29
C ALA A 133 -28.69 -4.53 1.09
N ALA A 134 -27.93 -5.35 1.83
CA ALA A 134 -28.06 -6.80 2.02
C ALA A 134 -27.40 -7.70 0.97
N GLU A 135 -26.11 -8.01 1.21
CA GLU A 135 -25.66 -9.40 1.10
C GLU A 135 -24.89 -9.81 2.37
N ASP A 136 -25.39 -10.87 2.99
CA ASP A 136 -24.90 -11.48 4.22
C ASP A 136 -23.46 -11.99 4.05
N THR A 137 -22.48 -11.25 4.58
CA THR A 137 -21.12 -11.76 4.66
C THR A 137 -20.96 -12.65 5.89
N LYS A 138 -20.86 -13.97 5.67
CA LYS A 138 -20.27 -14.91 6.64
C LYS A 138 -18.98 -14.30 7.21
N LYS A 139 -18.90 -14.21 8.54
CA LYS A 139 -17.77 -13.61 9.27
C LYS A 139 -16.47 -14.31 8.88
N LYS A 140 -15.67 -13.67 8.03
CA LYS A 140 -14.25 -14.04 7.86
C LYS A 140 -13.52 -13.74 9.18
N PRO A 141 -12.55 -14.57 9.59
CA PRO A 141 -11.78 -14.33 10.79
C PRO A 141 -11.12 -12.95 10.73
N ALA A 142 -11.14 -12.22 11.85
CA ALA A 142 -10.54 -10.90 11.95
C ALA A 142 -9.05 -10.97 11.58
N LYS A 143 -8.57 -10.00 10.80
CA LYS A 143 -7.15 -9.87 10.47
C LYS A 143 -6.32 -9.75 11.73
N ALA A 144 -5.14 -10.37 11.69
CA ALA A 144 -4.09 -10.21 12.70
C ALA A 144 -3.86 -8.72 12.97
N ARG A 145 -4.00 -8.28 14.22
CA ARG A 145 -3.45 -7.00 14.65
C ARG A 145 -2.09 -7.28 15.26
N HIS A 146 -1.09 -6.46 14.99
CA HIS A 146 0.23 -6.61 15.61
C HIS A 146 0.39 -5.61 16.73
N ARG A 147 0.82 -6.07 17.90
CA ARG A 147 1.06 -5.24 19.08
C ARG A 147 2.50 -5.41 19.56
N TRP A 148 3.19 -4.28 19.63
CA TRP A 148 4.49 -4.20 20.30
C TRP A 148 4.35 -4.47 21.80
N SER A 149 5.31 -5.20 22.37
CA SER A 149 5.48 -5.41 23.81
C SER A 149 6.96 -5.28 24.20
N LYS A 150 7.22 -5.09 25.49
CA LYS A 150 8.59 -5.01 26.01
C LYS A 150 9.36 -6.32 25.79
N GLU A 151 8.70 -7.46 25.97
CA GLU A 151 9.26 -8.79 25.68
C GLU A 151 9.72 -8.90 24.22
N VAL A 152 8.85 -8.52 23.27
CA VAL A 152 9.18 -8.56 21.83
C VAL A 152 10.38 -7.67 21.48
N SER A 153 10.60 -6.56 22.21
CA SER A 153 11.71 -5.65 21.95
C SER A 153 13.10 -6.23 22.26
N GLU A 154 13.15 -7.32 23.02
CA GLU A 154 14.40 -7.96 23.47
C GLU A 154 14.76 -9.17 22.62
N ILE A 155 13.84 -9.63 21.76
CA ILE A 155 14.03 -10.78 20.89
C ILE A 155 14.87 -10.37 19.67
N PRO A 156 16.00 -11.05 19.41
CA PRO A 156 16.70 -10.92 18.14
C PRO A 156 15.91 -11.67 17.07
N PHE A 157 15.42 -10.92 16.08
CA PHE A 157 14.85 -11.52 14.88
C PHE A 157 15.89 -11.58 13.78
N THR A 158 15.78 -12.56 12.91
CA THR A 158 16.63 -12.73 11.74
C THR A 158 15.78 -12.85 10.50
N VAL A 159 16.38 -12.51 9.36
CA VAL A 159 15.84 -12.81 8.04
C VAL A 159 16.94 -13.39 7.19
N ASP A 160 16.61 -14.43 6.43
CA ASP A 160 17.42 -14.94 5.32
C ASP A 160 16.50 -15.13 4.13
N PHE A 161 16.45 -14.12 3.25
CA PHE A 161 15.52 -14.11 2.12
C PHE A 161 16.17 -13.49 0.89
N ARG A 162 16.17 -14.24 -0.23
CA ARG A 162 16.76 -13.83 -1.52
C ARG A 162 18.23 -13.38 -1.38
N GLY A 163 18.98 -13.99 -0.47
CA GLY A 163 20.37 -13.63 -0.18
C GLY A 163 20.53 -12.34 0.64
N SER A 164 19.43 -11.71 1.09
CA SER A 164 19.50 -10.72 2.15
C SER A 164 19.52 -11.42 3.50
N GLN A 165 20.42 -10.97 4.37
CA GLN A 165 20.59 -11.47 5.72
C GLN A 165 20.65 -10.31 6.70
N ALA A 166 19.89 -10.33 7.78
CA ALA A 166 19.94 -9.28 8.79
C ALA A 166 19.50 -9.77 10.17
N THR A 167 19.96 -9.08 11.20
CA THR A 167 19.41 -9.17 12.56
C THR A 167 18.61 -7.90 12.87
N LEU A 168 17.40 -8.05 13.39
CA LEU A 168 16.45 -6.98 13.64
C LEU A 168 15.93 -7.01 15.08
N TYR A 169 15.57 -5.84 15.61
CA TYR A 169 14.88 -5.69 16.89
C TYR A 169 13.70 -4.74 16.77
N TRP A 170 12.53 -5.13 17.28
CA TRP A 170 11.38 -4.22 17.36
C TRP A 170 11.45 -3.35 18.62
N ILE A 171 12.31 -2.34 18.60
CA ILE A 171 12.70 -1.58 19.78
C ILE A 171 11.62 -0.65 20.33
N LYS A 172 10.74 -0.10 19.48
CA LYS A 172 9.55 0.66 19.90
C LYS A 172 8.39 0.41 18.95
N ARG A 173 7.17 0.80 19.35
CA ARG A 173 5.94 0.64 18.56
C ARG A 173 6.08 0.99 17.07
N ASN A 174 6.85 2.03 16.73
CA ASN A 174 7.08 2.53 15.38
C ASN A 174 8.59 2.61 15.02
N GLU A 175 9.44 1.82 15.67
CA GLU A 175 10.88 1.77 15.39
C GLU A 175 11.35 0.32 15.37
N LEU A 176 11.84 -0.11 14.21
CA LEU A 176 12.51 -1.38 13.99
C LEU A 176 13.98 -1.10 13.72
N LEU A 177 14.85 -1.67 14.54
CA LEU A 177 16.30 -1.60 14.39
C LEU A 177 16.77 -2.71 13.45
N ILE A 178 17.60 -2.38 12.48
CA ILE A 178 18.39 -3.30 11.66
C ILE A 178 19.84 -3.14 12.12
N LYS A 179 20.47 -4.23 12.57
CA LYS A 179 21.86 -4.20 13.03
C LYS A 179 22.83 -3.96 11.87
N ALA A 180 23.94 -3.28 12.18
CA ALA A 180 25.10 -3.21 11.29
C ALA A 180 25.57 -4.61 10.88
N GLY A 181 26.09 -4.74 9.67
CA GLY A 181 26.49 -6.02 9.06
C GLY A 181 25.39 -6.74 8.30
N ALA A 182 24.21 -6.14 8.14
CA ALA A 182 23.14 -6.70 7.33
C ALA A 182 23.51 -6.70 5.84
N THR A 183 23.22 -7.81 5.15
CA THR A 183 23.37 -7.98 3.71
C THR A 183 22.06 -7.64 3.02
N LEU A 184 22.12 -6.72 2.06
CA LEU A 184 21.01 -6.24 1.24
C LEU A 184 20.95 -7.01 -0.08
N VAL A 185 19.75 -7.25 -0.61
CA VAL A 185 19.61 -7.72 -2.01
C VAL A 185 20.21 -6.66 -2.93
N LYS A 186 21.14 -7.05 -3.80
CA LYS A 186 21.86 -6.11 -4.67
C LYS A 186 20.93 -5.34 -5.60
N ASP A 187 20.19 -6.06 -6.44
CA ASP A 187 19.40 -5.49 -7.51
C ASP A 187 17.89 -5.65 -7.23
N PRO A 188 17.09 -4.60 -7.42
CA PRO A 188 15.64 -4.69 -7.24
C PRO A 188 14.99 -5.62 -8.27
N PRO A 189 13.92 -6.32 -7.89
CA PRO A 189 13.15 -7.11 -8.84
C PRO A 189 12.47 -6.20 -9.87
N LEU A 190 12.53 -6.60 -11.14
CA LEU A 190 11.84 -5.92 -12.24
C LEU A 190 10.45 -6.52 -12.48
N ASN A 191 9.53 -5.68 -12.93
CA ASN A 191 8.27 -6.10 -13.52
C ASN A 191 8.51 -6.86 -14.83
N LYS A 192 7.48 -7.56 -15.34
CA LYS A 192 7.56 -8.34 -16.59
C LYS A 192 7.95 -7.49 -17.81
N ASP A 193 7.61 -6.21 -17.80
CA ASP A 193 7.92 -5.23 -18.85
C ASP A 193 9.32 -4.60 -18.69
N GLY A 194 10.11 -5.05 -17.71
CA GLY A 194 11.43 -4.51 -17.39
C GLY A 194 11.42 -3.23 -16.56
N SER A 195 10.23 -2.70 -16.20
CA SER A 195 10.12 -1.52 -15.34
C SER A 195 10.35 -1.86 -13.85
N LEU A 196 10.68 -0.86 -13.04
CA LEU A 196 10.70 -1.00 -11.59
C LEU A 196 9.28 -0.84 -11.02
N GLY A 197 8.83 -1.81 -10.23
CA GLY A 197 7.64 -1.66 -9.39
C GLY A 197 7.83 -0.59 -8.31
N TYR A 198 6.74 -0.10 -7.73
CA TYR A 198 6.77 0.92 -6.70
C TYR A 198 7.52 0.46 -5.44
N ALA A 199 7.35 -0.81 -5.02
CA ALA A 199 8.12 -1.37 -3.90
C ALA A 199 9.63 -1.31 -4.14
N ALA A 200 10.07 -1.60 -5.37
CA ALA A 200 11.47 -1.49 -5.76
C ALA A 200 11.97 -0.04 -5.72
N LYS A 201 11.20 0.91 -6.27
CA LYS A 201 11.52 2.36 -6.22
C LYS A 201 11.60 2.87 -4.79
N TYR A 202 10.65 2.48 -3.94
CA TYR A 202 10.62 2.93 -2.55
C TYR A 202 11.76 2.31 -1.72
N GLY A 203 12.10 1.04 -1.95
CA GLY A 203 13.29 0.43 -1.35
C GLY A 203 14.59 1.11 -1.79
N GLN A 204 14.70 1.53 -3.06
CA GLN A 204 15.86 2.30 -3.55
C GLN A 204 15.95 3.64 -2.83
N LYS A 205 14.83 4.37 -2.75
CA LYS A 205 14.75 5.63 -2.00
C LYS A 205 15.16 5.45 -0.54
N LEU A 206 14.69 4.40 0.14
CA LEU A 206 15.10 4.11 1.52
C LEU A 206 16.62 3.90 1.62
N ARG A 207 17.23 3.19 0.66
CA ARG A 207 18.69 3.02 0.65
C ARG A 207 19.43 4.32 0.40
N ASP A 208 18.91 5.20 -0.45
CA ASP A 208 19.47 6.53 -0.67
C ASP A 208 19.37 7.38 0.60
N ASP A 209 18.25 7.33 1.32
CA ASP A 209 18.03 8.00 2.60
C ASP A 209 19.03 7.52 3.68
N TYR A 210 19.51 6.27 3.59
CA TYR A 210 20.50 5.67 4.49
C TYR A 210 21.86 5.41 3.84
N LYS A 211 22.20 6.08 2.74
CA LYS A 211 23.40 5.79 1.95
C LYS A 211 24.70 5.89 2.76
N ASP A 212 24.76 6.81 3.71
CA ASP A 212 25.93 7.02 4.56
C ASP A 212 26.14 5.85 5.55
N LYS A 213 25.14 4.99 5.71
CA LYS A 213 25.14 3.79 6.55
C LYS A 213 25.23 2.49 5.74
N ILE A 214 25.39 2.58 4.42
CA ILE A 214 25.43 1.43 3.51
C ILE A 214 26.70 1.51 2.65
N SER A 215 27.51 0.46 2.68
CA SER A 215 28.65 0.29 1.79
C SER A 215 28.41 -0.90 0.86
N GLY A 216 28.17 -0.61 -0.42
CA GLY A 216 27.79 -1.64 -1.39
C GLY A 216 26.46 -2.30 -1.02
N THR A 217 26.49 -3.59 -0.70
CA THR A 217 25.32 -4.37 -0.27
C THR A 217 25.31 -4.64 1.23
N THR A 218 26.10 -3.92 2.03
CA THR A 218 26.24 -4.18 3.47
C THR A 218 25.96 -2.92 4.29
N THR A 219 25.17 -3.04 5.36
CA THR A 219 25.02 -1.94 6.33
C THR A 219 26.29 -1.84 7.18
N ILE A 220 26.84 -0.64 7.32
CA ILE A 220 28.04 -0.37 8.14
C ILE A 220 27.70 0.22 9.51
N GLU A 221 26.46 0.71 9.67
CA GLU A 221 25.91 1.18 10.93
C GLU A 221 24.50 0.60 11.14
N ASP A 222 24.03 0.70 12.38
CA ASP A 222 22.65 0.40 12.73
C ASP A 222 21.69 1.38 12.01
N ILE A 223 20.61 0.84 11.44
CA ILE A 223 19.55 1.59 10.75
C ILE A 223 18.24 1.41 11.51
N ILE A 224 17.52 2.50 11.77
CA ILE A 224 16.19 2.45 12.39
C ILE A 224 15.16 2.84 11.34
N VAL A 225 14.19 1.94 11.09
CA VAL A 225 13.07 2.16 10.17
C VAL A 225 11.74 2.11 10.92
N LYS A 226 10.65 2.55 10.29
CA LYS A 226 9.38 2.77 11.01
C LYS A 226 8.52 1.52 11.19
N SER A 227 8.81 0.46 10.42
CA SER A 227 7.99 -0.75 10.40
C SER A 227 8.73 -1.95 9.84
N VAL A 228 8.16 -3.14 10.07
CA VAL A 228 8.54 -4.41 9.42
C VAL A 228 8.57 -4.26 7.90
N ASN A 229 7.63 -3.51 7.34
CA ASN A 229 7.52 -3.26 5.91
C ASN A 229 8.66 -2.38 5.36
N GLU A 230 9.03 -1.31 6.06
CA GLU A 230 10.18 -0.50 5.64
C GLU A 230 11.49 -1.28 5.76
N ALA A 231 11.61 -2.14 6.78
CA ALA A 231 12.78 -3.00 6.93
C ALA A 231 12.90 -3.96 5.75
N SER A 232 11.82 -4.62 5.37
CA SER A 232 11.83 -5.56 4.25
C SER A 232 12.01 -4.89 2.89
N LEU A 233 11.52 -3.66 2.72
CA LEU A 233 11.78 -2.84 1.53
C LEU A 233 13.26 -2.47 1.42
N LEU A 234 13.87 -2.01 2.51
CA LEU A 234 15.29 -1.68 2.55
C LEU A 234 16.17 -2.92 2.29
N LEU A 235 15.88 -4.01 2.99
CA LEU A 235 16.67 -5.24 2.94
C LEU A 235 16.53 -5.97 1.60
N TYR A 236 15.31 -6.15 1.10
CA TYR A 236 15.05 -7.04 -0.04
C TYR A 236 13.88 -6.61 -0.96
N PHE A 237 13.54 -5.31 -0.99
CA PHE A 237 12.51 -4.74 -1.87
C PHE A 237 11.16 -5.46 -1.82
N ALA A 238 10.80 -5.93 -0.62
CA ALA A 238 9.65 -6.76 -0.24
C ALA A 238 8.71 -7.24 -1.38
N GLY A 239 8.70 -8.54 -1.62
CA GLY A 239 7.80 -9.26 -2.55
C GLY A 239 7.22 -10.54 -1.95
N THR A 240 7.12 -10.57 -0.61
CA THR A 240 6.62 -11.67 0.23
C THR A 240 5.94 -11.10 1.49
N ASN A 241 5.34 -11.95 2.33
CA ASN A 241 4.81 -11.52 3.63
C ASN A 241 5.91 -11.49 4.69
N SER A 242 6.57 -10.33 4.83
CA SER A 242 7.70 -10.12 5.73
C SER A 242 7.41 -10.39 7.21
N TRP A 243 6.15 -10.36 7.63
CA TRP A 243 5.78 -10.74 9.01
C TRP A 243 6.05 -12.23 9.30
N LEU A 244 6.09 -13.07 8.28
CA LEU A 244 6.37 -14.51 8.39
C LEU A 244 7.84 -14.84 8.12
N GLU A 245 8.53 -14.03 7.30
CA GLU A 245 9.94 -14.26 6.93
C GLU A 245 10.92 -13.86 8.03
N ILE A 246 10.52 -12.95 8.91
CA ILE A 246 11.35 -12.45 10.00
C ILE A 246 11.05 -13.29 11.24
N VAL A 247 12.03 -14.07 11.69
CA VAL A 247 11.87 -15.13 12.70
C VAL A 247 12.91 -15.04 13.82
N ASP A 248 12.57 -15.51 15.01
CA ASP A 248 13.54 -15.66 16.10
C ASP A 248 14.47 -16.87 15.89
N GLU A 249 15.34 -17.13 16.85
CA GLU A 249 16.28 -18.26 16.83
C GLU A 249 15.60 -19.64 16.77
N HIS A 250 14.33 -19.72 17.15
CA HIS A 250 13.51 -20.95 17.12
C HIS A 250 12.63 -21.03 15.86
N GLY A 251 12.75 -20.09 14.94
CA GLY A 251 11.95 -20.03 13.72
C GLY A 251 10.54 -19.48 13.94
N LYS A 252 10.20 -18.96 15.13
CA LYS A 252 8.91 -18.34 15.40
C LYS A 252 8.90 -16.93 14.83
N SER A 253 7.90 -16.65 14.00
CA SER A 253 7.83 -15.40 13.24
C SER A 253 7.45 -14.19 14.10
N ILE A 254 7.83 -13.00 13.64
CA ILE A 254 7.39 -11.75 14.25
C ILE A 254 5.86 -11.58 14.17
N ASP A 255 5.19 -12.18 13.18
CA ASP A 255 3.72 -12.34 13.15
C ASP A 255 3.25 -13.05 14.42
N GLU A 256 3.74 -14.26 14.68
CA GLU A 256 3.31 -15.11 15.78
C GLU A 256 3.58 -14.51 17.16
N TRP A 257 4.66 -13.74 17.30
CA TRP A 257 4.98 -13.04 18.54
C TRP A 257 4.03 -11.88 18.86
N THR A 258 3.42 -11.28 17.84
CA THR A 258 2.83 -9.94 17.98
C THR A 258 1.36 -9.90 17.61
N ARG A 259 0.85 -10.96 16.98
CA ARG A 259 -0.53 -11.11 16.58
C ARG A 259 -1.47 -11.15 17.78
N VAL A 260 -2.48 -10.27 17.76
CA VAL A 260 -3.57 -10.12 18.73
C VAL A 260 -4.92 -10.05 18.03
#